data_AF-A0A1M3IFY7-F1
#
_entry.id   AF-A0A1M3IFY7-F1
#
_cell.length_a   1.000
_cell.length_b   1.000
_cell.length_c   1.000
_cell.angle_alpha   90.00
_cell.angle_beta   90.00
_cell.angle_gamma   90.00
#
_symmetry.space_group_name_H-M   'P 1'
#
loop_
_entity.id
_entity.type
_entity.pdbx_description
1 polymer ?
#
loop_
_entity_poly.entity_id
_entity_poly.type
_entity_poly.pdbx_seq_one_letter_code
_entity_poly.pdbx_strand_id
1 'polypeptide(L)' 'MQQINEWKAAAILGFIPDDENPLFLFNRATKEMLVEILSGGINVVELVKFELRSRGLNEEGRFVGFN' A
#
# COMPACT_ATOMS: atom_id res chain seq x y z
N MET A 1 6.26 -10.70 10.62
CA MET A 1 6.85 -11.83 9.85
C MET A 1 5.80 -12.87 9.43
N GLN A 2 4.91 -13.31 10.32
CA GLN A 2 3.86 -14.28 9.98
C GLN A 2 2.99 -13.85 8.78
N GLN A 3 2.46 -12.62 8.79
CA GLN A 3 1.64 -12.08 7.70
C GLN A 3 2.36 -12.01 6.34
N ILE A 4 3.66 -11.69 6.33
CA ILE A 4 4.46 -11.68 5.09
C ILE A 4 4.58 -13.09 4.51
N ASN A 5 4.73 -14.11 5.35
CA ASN A 5 4.82 -15.50 4.90
C ASN A 5 3.49 -16.00 4.34
N GLU A 6 2.36 -15.56 4.91
CA GLU A 6 1.02 -15.88 4.40
C GLU A 6 0.81 -15.27 3.01
N TRP A 7 1.15 -14.00 2.80
CA TRP A 7 1.08 -13.38 1.47
C TRP A 7 1.98 -14.08 0.45
N LYS A 8 3.19 -14.49 0.84
CA LYS A 8 4.08 -15.27 -0.04
C LYS A 8 3.45 -16.60 -0.44
N ALA A 9 2.90 -17.34 0.52
CA ALA A 9 2.26 -18.62 0.24
C ALA A 9 1.06 -18.45 -0.70
N ALA A 10 0.20 -17.46 -0.43
CA ALA A 10 -0.96 -17.17 -1.24
C ALA A 10 -0.59 -16.72 -2.68
N ALA A 11 0.46 -15.90 -2.83
CA ALA A 11 0.98 -15.52 -4.14
C ALA A 11 1.54 -16.71 -4.93
N ILE A 12 2.32 -17.60 -4.29
CA ILE A 12 2.88 -18.81 -4.93
C ILE A 12 1.77 -19.74 -5.41
N LEU A 13 0.68 -19.85 -4.62
CA LEU A 13 -0.47 -20.69 -4.95
C LEU A 13 -1.43 -20.03 -5.95
N GLY A 14 -1.19 -18.77 -6.34
CA GLY A 14 -2.04 -18.02 -7.27
C GLY A 14 -3.37 -17.55 -6.69
N PHE A 15 -3.47 -17.43 -5.36
CA PHE A 15 -4.70 -17.00 -4.68
C PHE A 15 -4.85 -15.48 -4.54
N ILE A 16 -3.81 -14.71 -4.84
CA ILE A 16 -3.85 -13.24 -4.80
C ILE A 16 -3.38 -12.71 -6.15
N PRO A 17 -4.21 -11.93 -6.87
CA PRO A 17 -3.80 -11.21 -8.07
C PRO A 17 -2.63 -10.24 -7.81
N ASP A 18 -1.81 -9.97 -8.83
CA ASP A 18 -0.63 -9.09 -8.68
C ASP A 18 -1.00 -7.66 -8.24
N ASP A 19 -2.14 -7.13 -8.70
CA ASP A 19 -2.66 -5.80 -8.35
C ASP A 19 -3.25 -5.72 -6.93
N GLU A 20 -3.51 -6.87 -6.31
CA GLU A 20 -3.95 -6.99 -4.92
C GLU A 20 -2.84 -7.48 -3.98
N ASN A 21 -1.64 -7.75 -4.50
CA ASN A 21 -0.54 -8.31 -3.72
C ASN A 21 0.24 -7.22 -2.94
N PRO A 22 0.12 -7.17 -1.60
CA PRO A 22 0.78 -6.13 -0.81
C PRO A 22 2.31 -6.21 -0.84
N LEU A 23 2.89 -7.35 -1.25
CA LEU A 23 4.34 -7.49 -1.43
C LEU A 23 4.89 -6.59 -2.53
N PHE A 24 4.03 -6.10 -3.44
CA PHE A 24 4.42 -5.21 -4.53
C PHE A 24 4.20 -3.73 -4.25
N LEU A 25 3.66 -3.37 -3.08
CA LEU A 25 3.31 -1.98 -2.73
C LEU A 25 4.48 -0.99 -2.90
N PHE A 26 5.72 -1.45 -2.68
CA PHE A 26 6.92 -0.63 -2.79
C PHE A 26 7.88 -1.06 -3.91
N ASN A 27 7.42 -1.80 -4.91
CA ASN A 27 8.28 -2.30 -6.01
C ASN A 27 8.94 -1.19 -6.84
N ARG A 28 8.39 0.03 -6.83
CA ARG A 28 8.94 1.23 -7.49
C ARG A 28 9.66 2.20 -6.54
N ALA A 29 9.64 1.95 -5.23
CA ALA A 29 10.27 2.83 -4.26
C ALA A 29 11.80 2.69 -4.31
N THR A 30 12.52 3.81 -4.20
CA THR A 30 13.97 3.77 -4.06
C THR A 30 14.37 3.36 -2.64
N LYS A 31 15.61 2.89 -2.47
CA LYS A 31 16.16 2.57 -1.15
C LYS A 31 16.04 3.76 -0.19
N GLU A 32 16.32 4.96 -0.67
CA GLU A 32 16.26 6.20 0.13
C GLU A 32 14.83 6.47 0.62
N MET A 33 13.81 6.31 -0.23
CA MET A 33 12.41 6.44 0.20
C MET A 33 12.03 5.40 1.25
N LEU A 34 12.48 4.15 1.10
CA LEU A 34 12.21 3.10 2.08
C LEU A 34 12.82 3.42 3.46
N VAL A 35 14.03 3.97 3.47
CA VAL A 35 14.70 4.43 4.71
C VAL A 35 13.93 5.59 5.34
N GLU A 36 13.48 6.56 4.55
CA GLU A 36 12.68 7.69 5.04
C GLU A 36 11.30 7.27 5.57
N ILE A 37 10.67 6.26 4.96
CA ILE A 37 9.44 5.66 5.49
C ILE A 37 9.72 5.00 6.85
N LEU A 38 10.81 4.24 6.95
CA LEU A 38 11.17 3.54 8.19
C LEU A 38 11.56 4.50 9.31
N SER A 39 12.22 5.62 8.99
CA SER A 39 12.60 6.65 9.96
C SER A 39 11.43 7.55 10.39
N GLY A 40 10.29 7.45 9.70
CA GLY A 40 9.13 8.31 9.93
C GLY A 40 9.18 9.66 9.21
N GLY A 41 10.20 9.90 8.38
CA GLY A 41 10.30 11.09 7.52
C GLY A 41 9.20 11.14 6.44
N ILE A 42 8.76 9.98 5.97
CA ILE A 42 7.57 9.85 5.10
C ILE A 42 6.45 9.14 5.86
N ASN A 43 5.35 9.86 6.10
CA ASN A 43 4.15 9.27 6.68
C ASN A 43 3.30 8.57 5.59
N VAL A 44 3.45 7.25 5.49
CA VAL A 44 2.73 6.43 4.51
C VAL A 44 1.21 6.53 4.66
N VAL A 45 0.70 6.70 5.89
CA VAL A 45 -0.75 6.83 6.12
C VAL A 45 -1.30 8.10 5.47
N GLU A 46 -0.57 9.21 5.54
CA GLU A 46 -0.98 10.46 4.87
C GLU A 46 -0.90 10.34 3.34
N LEU A 47 0.07 9.60 2.80
CA LEU A 47 0.11 9.30 1.36
C LEU A 47 -1.09 8.46 0.91
N VAL A 48 -1.49 7.46 1.70
CA VAL A 48 -2.68 6.65 1.42
C VAL A 48 -3.95 7.51 1.46
N LYS A 49 -4.08 8.40 2.45
CA LYS A 49 -5.21 9.35 2.51
C LYS A 49 -5.24 10.26 1.28
N PHE A 50 -4.09 10.77 0.85
CA PHE A 50 -3.99 11.58 -0.36
C PHE A 50 -4.43 10.80 -1.61
N GLU A 51 -3.98 9.56 -1.76
CA GLU A 51 -4.35 8.69 -2.88
C GLU A 51 -5.86 8.38 -2.89
N LEU A 52 -6.45 8.07 -1.73
CA LEU A 52 -7.89 7.85 -1.60
C LEU A 52 -8.69 9.11 -1.97
N ARG A 53 -8.29 10.28 -1.47
CA ARG A 53 -8.93 11.56 -1.82
C ARG A 53 -8.82 11.86 -3.32
N SER A 54 -7.67 11.56 -3.93
CA SER A 54 -7.46 11.73 -5.37
C SER A 54 -8.37 10.84 -6.22
N ARG A 55 -8.91 9.77 -5.63
CA ARG A 55 -9.92 8.86 -6.22
C ARG A 55 -11.35 9.20 -5.79
N GLY A 56 -11.55 10.29 -5.05
CA GLY A 56 -12.84 10.70 -4.50
C GLY A 56 -13.35 9.80 -3.37
N LEU A 57 -12.45 9.11 -2.67
CA LEU A 57 -12.77 8.19 -1.59
C LEU A 57 -12.40 8.77 -0.22
N ASN A 58 -13.19 8.42 0.81
CA ASN A 58 -12.85 8.69 2.21
C ASN A 58 -11.95 7.58 2.79
N GLU A 59 -11.58 7.69 4.07
CA GLU A 59 -10.71 6.72 4.77
C GLU A 59 -11.34 5.33 4.96
N GLU A 60 -12.65 5.20 4.75
CA GLU A 60 -13.38 3.92 4.77
C GLU A 60 -13.52 3.33 3.36
N GLY A 61 -12.97 3.99 2.33
CA GLY A 61 -13.09 3.57 0.93
C GLY A 61 -14.44 3.90 0.29
N ARG A 62 -15.27 4.74 0.92
CA ARG A 62 -16.57 5.17 0.38
C ARG A 62 -16.38 6.37 -0.54
N PHE A 63 -17.06 6.37 -1.69
CA PHE A 63 -17.05 7.52 -2.60
C PHE A 63 -17.76 8.72 -1.98
N VAL A 64 -17.05 9.85 -1.92
CA VAL A 64 -17.52 11.14 -1.38
C VAL A 64 -17.34 12.29 -2.37
N GLY A 65 -16.91 12.00 -3.61
CA GLY A 65 -16.64 13.01 -4.63
C GLY A 65 -15.24 13.63 -4.51
N PHE A 66 -14.95 14.56 -5.42
CA PHE A 66 -13.69 15.30 -5.48
C PHE A 66 -13.96 16.72 -4.96
N ASN A 67 -13.87 16.91 -3.64
CA ASN A 67 -13.92 18.25 -3.04
C ASN A 67 -12.53 18.87 -3.00
#